data_AF-A0A3B1K710-F1
#
_entry.id   AF-A0A3B1K710-F1
#
_cell.length_a   1.000
_cell.length_b   1.000
_cell.length_c   1.000
_cell.angle_alpha   90.00
_cell.angle_beta   90.00
_cell.angle_gamma   90.00
#
_symmetry.space_group_name_H-M   'P 1'
#
loop_
_entity.id
_entity.type
_entity.pdbx_description
1 polymer ?
#
loop_
_entity_poly.entity_id
_entity_poly.type
_entity_poly.pdbx_seq_one_letter_code
_entity_poly.pdbx_strand_id
1 'polypeptide(L)'
;SEQKHGEITARRVGVPDLDERFADVKVTFNKQYEDYKQMEDRRKTLLHRYRCSPGDSLSKCLKKIKDEHTHHIQLQLKGYDFSLAVTPEDTVPDKLKRTQENVRELSQAAKAVVSVGTKLQELASWILKKEKTLIQQVTEAAPTHQEKQRLVGNLQENLREVSRAKEQSLQYRVEAEKLLNEADLLSGVTP
;
A
#
# COMPACT_ATOMS: atom_id res chain seq x y z
N SER A 1 19.92 9.40 -10.95
CA SER A 1 19.71 8.13 -10.23
C SER A 1 18.24 7.76 -10.35
N GLU A 2 17.91 6.79 -11.19
CA GLU A 2 16.52 6.32 -11.31
C GLU A 2 16.09 5.76 -9.94
N GLN A 3 15.16 6.44 -9.28
CA GLN A 3 14.44 5.87 -8.16
C GLN A 3 13.70 4.66 -8.70
N LYS A 4 14.26 3.46 -8.50
CA LYS A 4 13.51 2.22 -8.70
C LYS A 4 12.22 2.38 -7.89
N HIS A 5 11.09 2.48 -8.57
CA HIS A 5 9.77 2.36 -7.97
C HIS A 5 9.41 0.89 -8.09
N GLY A 6 9.22 0.21 -6.96
CA GLY A 6 8.97 -1.23 -7.01
C GLY A 6 9.40 -1.96 -5.76
N GLU A 7 9.28 -3.29 -5.86
CA GLU A 7 9.71 -4.25 -4.87
C GLU A 7 11.14 -3.99 -4.38
N ILE A 8 11.39 -4.42 -3.14
CA ILE A 8 12.73 -4.45 -2.56
C ILE A 8 13.27 -5.87 -2.59
N THR A 9 14.59 -5.97 -2.47
CA THR A 9 15.28 -7.25 -2.30
C THR A 9 16.03 -7.28 -0.97
N ALA A 10 16.14 -8.47 -0.38
CA ALA A 10 16.93 -8.70 0.83
C ALA A 10 18.07 -9.66 0.52
N ARG A 11 19.31 -9.18 0.62
CA ARG A 11 20.53 -9.98 0.47
C ARG A 11 20.92 -10.61 1.80
N ARG A 12 21.53 -11.80 1.76
CA ARG A 12 22.00 -12.45 2.99
C ARG A 12 23.22 -11.73 3.57
N VAL A 13 23.18 -11.47 4.87
CA VAL A 13 24.24 -10.85 5.68
C VAL A 13 24.94 -11.86 6.60
N GLY A 14 24.57 -13.14 6.55
CA GLY A 14 25.31 -14.22 7.20
C GLY A 14 25.04 -14.35 8.70
N VAL A 15 24.07 -13.60 9.22
CA VAL A 15 23.57 -13.71 10.59
C VAL A 15 22.10 -14.11 10.50
N PRO A 16 21.71 -15.33 10.90
CA PRO A 16 20.35 -15.86 10.66
C PRO A 16 19.22 -14.92 11.12
N ASP A 17 19.32 -14.39 12.34
CA ASP A 17 18.32 -13.47 12.89
C ASP A 17 18.21 -12.16 12.10
N LEU A 18 19.29 -11.69 11.47
CA LEU A 18 19.26 -10.50 10.64
C LEU A 18 18.71 -10.81 9.25
N ASP A 19 19.07 -11.96 8.70
CA ASP A 19 18.54 -12.44 7.41
C ASP A 19 17.01 -12.57 7.47
N GLU A 20 16.47 -13.10 8.56
CA GLU A 20 15.03 -13.20 8.80
C GLU A 20 14.38 -11.81 8.87
N ARG A 21 14.95 -10.87 9.63
CA ARG A 21 14.40 -9.51 9.76
C ARG A 21 14.38 -8.75 8.44
N PHE A 22 15.43 -8.87 7.62
CA PHE A 22 15.42 -8.27 6.28
C PHE A 22 14.42 -8.97 5.35
N ALA A 23 14.25 -10.29 5.48
CA ALA A 23 13.21 -11.02 4.74
C ALA A 23 11.80 -10.57 5.15
N ASP A 24 11.54 -10.33 6.44
CA ASP A 24 10.27 -9.83 6.95
C ASP A 24 9.92 -8.45 6.38
N VAL A 25 10.89 -7.54 6.36
CA VAL A 25 10.70 -6.21 5.75
C VAL A 25 10.40 -6.34 4.26
N LYS A 26 11.14 -7.19 3.54
CA LYS A 26 10.90 -7.46 2.11
C LYS A 26 9.49 -7.98 1.86
N VAL A 27 9.08 -9.03 2.56
CA VAL A 27 7.76 -9.65 2.37
C VAL A 27 6.66 -8.64 2.70
N THR A 28 6.79 -7.92 3.81
CA THR A 28 5.77 -6.95 4.26
C THR A 28 5.66 -5.77 3.29
N PHE A 29 6.79 -5.18 2.85
CA PHE A 29 6.78 -4.06 1.91
C PHE A 29 6.30 -4.46 0.53
N ASN A 30 6.80 -5.58 -0.03
CA ASN A 30 6.39 -6.00 -1.37
C ASN A 30 4.89 -6.29 -1.41
N LYS A 31 4.34 -6.89 -0.34
CA LYS A 31 2.89 -7.05 -0.22
C LYS A 31 2.14 -5.72 -0.18
N GLN A 32 2.61 -4.75 0.62
CA GLN A 32 2.02 -3.41 0.66
C GLN A 32 2.05 -2.72 -0.72
N TYR A 33 3.16 -2.87 -1.44
CA TYR A 33 3.34 -2.33 -2.78
C TYR A 33 2.35 -2.94 -3.80
N GLU A 34 2.15 -4.26 -3.75
CA GLU A 34 1.14 -4.93 -4.58
C GLU A 34 -0.28 -4.43 -4.29
N ASP A 35 -0.63 -4.33 -3.00
CA ASP A 35 -1.94 -3.84 -2.57
C ASP A 35 -2.14 -2.37 -2.99
N TYR A 36 -1.09 -1.55 -2.91
CA TYR A 36 -1.11 -0.16 -3.37
C TYR A 36 -1.30 -0.06 -4.88
N LYS A 37 -0.61 -0.88 -5.67
CA LYS A 37 -0.83 -0.96 -7.12
C LYS A 37 -2.28 -1.35 -7.44
N GLN A 38 -2.81 -2.35 -6.75
CA GLN A 38 -4.19 -2.77 -6.96
C GLN A 38 -5.16 -1.62 -6.65
N MET A 39 -4.95 -0.90 -5.54
CA MET A 39 -5.74 0.29 -5.21
C MET A 39 -5.72 1.32 -6.34
N GLU A 40 -4.54 1.68 -6.84
CA GLU A 40 -4.39 2.64 -7.92
C GLU A 40 -5.02 2.16 -9.24
N ASP A 41 -4.90 0.88 -9.56
CA ASP A 41 -5.51 0.29 -10.76
C ASP A 41 -7.05 0.29 -10.68
N ARG A 42 -7.62 -0.04 -9.52
CA ARG A 42 -9.08 0.05 -9.29
C ARG A 42 -9.56 1.50 -9.34
N ARG A 43 -8.78 2.44 -8.81
CA ARG A 43 -9.08 3.87 -8.91
C ARG A 43 -9.09 4.34 -10.37
N LYS A 44 -8.03 4.05 -11.13
CA LYS A 44 -7.95 4.40 -12.56
C LYS A 44 -9.08 3.79 -13.38
N THR A 45 -9.42 2.53 -13.10
CA THR A 45 -10.53 1.83 -13.75
C THR A 45 -11.86 2.54 -13.50
N LEU A 46 -12.11 2.99 -12.26
CA LEU A 46 -13.30 3.76 -11.90
C LEU A 46 -13.34 5.09 -12.65
N LEU A 47 -12.24 5.84 -12.61
CA LEU A 47 -12.13 7.16 -13.25
C LEU A 47 -12.37 7.05 -14.75
N HIS A 48 -11.74 6.08 -15.41
CA HIS A 48 -11.90 5.84 -16.84
C HIS A 48 -13.35 5.53 -17.22
N ARG A 49 -14.02 4.66 -16.46
CA ARG A 49 -15.39 4.20 -16.74
C ARG A 49 -16.43 5.34 -16.79
N TYR A 50 -16.21 6.38 -15.98
CA TYR A 50 -17.10 7.55 -15.88
C TYR A 50 -16.47 8.83 -16.43
N ARG A 51 -15.37 8.71 -17.20
CA ARG A 51 -14.66 9.85 -17.80
C ARG A 51 -14.34 10.95 -16.77
N CYS A 52 -13.94 10.52 -15.57
CA CYS A 52 -13.39 11.37 -14.53
C CYS A 52 -11.93 11.68 -14.88
N SER A 53 -11.44 12.86 -14.54
CA SER A 53 -10.04 13.22 -14.80
C SER A 53 -9.11 12.41 -13.90
N PRO A 54 -7.85 12.12 -14.30
CA PRO A 54 -6.91 11.33 -13.50
C PRO A 54 -6.64 11.87 -12.09
N GLY A 55 -6.77 13.18 -11.90
CA GLY A 55 -6.64 13.84 -10.59
C GLY A 55 -7.97 14.08 -9.86
N ASP A 56 -9.10 13.61 -10.41
CA ASP A 56 -10.39 13.77 -9.74
C ASP A 56 -10.44 12.91 -8.46
N SER A 57 -11.11 13.46 -7.47
CA SER A 57 -11.40 12.82 -6.20
C SER A 57 -12.54 11.79 -6.35
N LEU A 58 -12.68 10.88 -5.37
CA LEU A 58 -13.76 9.88 -5.39
C LEU A 58 -15.13 10.56 -5.37
N SER A 59 -15.30 11.63 -4.60
CA SER A 59 -16.51 12.46 -4.49
C SER A 59 -16.95 13.03 -5.83
N LYS A 60 -16.00 13.61 -6.59
CA LYS A 60 -16.29 14.19 -7.91
C LYS A 60 -16.66 13.10 -8.91
N CYS A 61 -15.99 11.95 -8.86
CA CYS A 61 -16.35 10.84 -9.73
C CYS A 61 -17.68 10.19 -9.34
N LEU A 62 -17.99 10.11 -8.03
CA LEU A 62 -19.27 9.64 -7.52
C LEU A 62 -20.44 10.52 -7.98
N LYS A 63 -20.25 11.84 -8.05
CA LYS A 63 -21.24 12.73 -8.64
C LYS A 63 -21.55 12.36 -10.10
N LYS A 64 -20.52 12.15 -10.93
CA LYS A 64 -20.70 11.70 -12.32
C LYS A 64 -21.40 10.34 -12.42
N ILE A 65 -21.10 9.42 -11.51
CA ILE A 65 -21.80 8.13 -11.43
C ILE A 65 -23.30 8.36 -11.16
N LYS A 66 -23.65 9.23 -10.21
CA LYS A 66 -25.03 9.60 -9.90
C LYS A 66 -25.73 10.32 -11.05
N ASP A 67 -25.02 11.18 -11.79
CA ASP A 67 -25.59 11.92 -12.91
C ASP A 67 -25.87 11.01 -14.13
N GLU A 68 -25.12 9.91 -14.29
CA GLU A 68 -25.28 8.97 -15.42
C GLU A 68 -26.40 7.94 -15.21
N HIS A 69 -26.78 7.64 -13.96
CA HIS A 69 -27.75 6.59 -13.64
C HIS A 69 -28.97 7.16 -12.93
N THR A 70 -30.16 6.65 -13.24
CA THR A 70 -31.41 7.05 -12.56
C THR A 70 -31.59 6.39 -11.19
N HIS A 71 -30.76 5.40 -10.85
CA HIS A 71 -30.78 4.71 -9.56
C HIS A 71 -30.39 5.62 -8.40
N HIS A 72 -30.92 5.33 -7.22
CA HIS A 72 -30.42 5.94 -6.01
C HIS A 72 -29.08 5.28 -5.63
N ILE A 73 -27.99 6.04 -5.68
CA ILE A 73 -26.64 5.55 -5.43
C ILE A 73 -26.09 6.22 -4.17
N GLN A 74 -25.61 5.42 -3.22
CA GLN A 74 -25.00 5.90 -1.99
C GLN A 74 -23.71 5.13 -1.70
N LEU A 75 -22.69 5.84 -1.23
CA LEU A 75 -21.51 5.21 -0.66
C LEU A 75 -21.83 4.81 0.79
N GLN A 76 -21.56 3.58 1.16
CA GLN A 76 -21.76 3.08 2.50
C GLN A 76 -20.43 2.68 3.11
N LEU A 77 -20.25 2.95 4.39
CA LEU A 77 -19.11 2.51 5.18
C LEU A 77 -19.57 1.46 6.20
N LYS A 78 -18.85 0.35 6.27
CA LYS A 78 -19.02 -0.71 7.27
C LYS A 78 -17.67 -1.04 7.88
N GLY A 79 -17.40 -0.48 9.06
CA GLY A 79 -16.06 -0.52 9.66
C GLY A 79 -15.08 0.26 8.80
N TYR A 80 -14.01 -0.39 8.32
CA TYR A 80 -13.03 0.22 7.42
C TYR A 80 -13.30 -0.08 5.93
N ASP A 81 -14.41 -0.77 5.62
CA ASP A 81 -14.75 -1.15 4.27
C ASP A 81 -15.85 -0.23 3.72
N PHE A 82 -15.60 0.41 2.57
CA PHE A 82 -16.60 1.19 1.85
C PHE A 82 -17.09 0.47 0.59
N SER A 83 -18.35 0.70 0.22
CA SER A 83 -18.98 0.08 -0.94
C SER A 83 -20.08 0.98 -1.51
N LEU A 84 -20.53 0.70 -2.74
CA LEU A 84 -21.68 1.40 -3.33
C LEU A 84 -22.95 0.58 -3.14
N ALA A 85 -23.91 1.17 -2.45
CA ALA A 85 -25.30 0.71 -2.43
C ALA A 85 -26.08 1.38 -3.55
N VAL A 86 -26.95 0.59 -4.19
CA VAL A 86 -27.73 1.01 -5.35
C VAL A 86 -29.16 0.50 -5.19
N THR A 87 -30.12 1.41 -5.29
CA THR A 87 -31.55 1.09 -5.14
C THR A 87 -32.33 1.55 -6.37
N PRO A 88 -33.25 0.72 -6.90
CA PRO A 88 -33.57 -0.65 -6.46
C PRO A 88 -32.56 -1.70 -6.98
N GLU A 89 -32.31 -2.75 -6.19
CA GLU A 89 -31.23 -3.72 -6.41
C GLU A 89 -31.48 -4.69 -7.58
N ASP A 90 -32.75 -4.95 -7.88
CA ASP A 90 -33.22 -5.89 -8.90
C ASP A 90 -33.02 -5.38 -10.34
N THR A 91 -32.88 -4.07 -10.53
CA THR A 91 -32.76 -3.44 -11.85
C THR A 91 -31.40 -2.79 -12.11
N VAL A 92 -30.37 -3.14 -11.33
CA VAL A 92 -29.03 -2.52 -11.46
C VAL A 92 -28.39 -2.89 -12.81
N PRO A 93 -28.03 -1.91 -13.66
CA PRO A 93 -27.37 -2.17 -14.95
C PRO A 93 -25.97 -2.76 -14.77
N ASP A 94 -25.50 -3.53 -15.76
CA ASP A 94 -24.19 -4.18 -15.71
C ASP A 94 -23.02 -3.22 -15.48
N LYS A 95 -23.09 -2.02 -16.09
CA LYS A 95 -22.07 -0.98 -15.87
C LYS A 95 -22.00 -0.60 -14.39
N LEU A 96 -23.13 -0.51 -13.71
CA LEU A 96 -23.22 -0.13 -12.30
C LEU A 96 -22.85 -1.30 -11.37
N LYS A 97 -23.19 -2.55 -11.70
CA LYS A 97 -22.70 -3.74 -10.99
C LYS A 97 -21.17 -3.82 -10.99
N ARG A 98 -20.53 -3.65 -12.15
CA ARG A 98 -19.06 -3.58 -12.28
C ARG A 98 -18.46 -2.41 -11.51
N THR A 99 -19.22 -1.35 -11.31
CA THR A 99 -18.81 -0.22 -10.47
C THR A 99 -18.87 -0.55 -8.99
N GLN A 100 -19.92 -1.24 -8.52
CA GLN A 100 -20.00 -1.72 -7.14
C GLN A 100 -18.84 -2.65 -6.81
N GLU A 101 -18.55 -3.61 -7.69
CA GLU A 101 -17.40 -4.54 -7.52
C GLU A 101 -16.07 -3.78 -7.48
N ASN A 102 -15.83 -2.88 -8.45
CA ASN A 102 -14.58 -2.12 -8.49
C ASN A 102 -14.40 -1.22 -7.25
N VAL A 103 -15.47 -0.63 -6.72
CA VAL A 103 -15.40 0.17 -5.48
C VAL A 103 -15.12 -0.71 -4.27
N ARG A 104 -15.72 -1.91 -4.20
CA ARG A 104 -15.41 -2.88 -3.14
C ARG A 104 -13.95 -3.30 -3.17
N GLU A 105 -13.42 -3.66 -4.34
CA GLU A 105 -12.01 -4.04 -4.50
C GLU A 105 -11.07 -2.87 -4.18
N LEU A 106 -11.43 -1.65 -4.59
CA LEU A 106 -10.70 -0.43 -4.23
C LEU A 106 -10.61 -0.26 -2.71
N SER A 107 -11.73 -0.43 -2.00
CA SER A 107 -11.77 -0.36 -0.54
C SER A 107 -10.89 -1.43 0.11
N GLN A 108 -10.96 -2.68 -0.37
CA GLN A 108 -10.17 -3.78 0.18
C GLN A 108 -8.67 -3.54 0.01
N ALA A 109 -8.25 -3.07 -1.17
CA ALA A 109 -6.87 -2.73 -1.45
C ALA A 109 -6.37 -1.57 -0.58
N ALA A 110 -7.14 -0.49 -0.45
CA ALA A 110 -6.79 0.65 0.41
C ALA A 110 -6.62 0.23 1.87
N LYS A 111 -7.54 -0.59 2.40
CA LYS A 111 -7.46 -1.13 3.76
C LYS A 111 -6.22 -2.02 3.94
N ALA A 112 -5.91 -2.88 2.97
CA ALA A 112 -4.74 -3.74 3.02
C ALA A 112 -3.44 -2.93 3.10
N VAL A 113 -3.31 -1.85 2.30
CA VAL A 113 -2.16 -0.92 2.35
C VAL A 113 -1.97 -0.32 3.73
N VAL A 114 -3.04 0.15 4.38
CA VAL A 114 -2.96 0.76 5.71
C VAL A 114 -2.63 -0.27 6.78
N SER A 115 -3.21 -1.48 6.69
CA SER A 115 -3.11 -2.51 7.73
C SER A 115 -1.68 -2.94 8.07
N VAL A 116 -0.77 -2.95 7.08
CA VAL A 116 0.63 -3.36 7.26
C VAL A 116 1.57 -2.18 7.55
N GLY A 117 1.09 -0.95 7.42
CA GLY A 117 1.91 0.26 7.48
C GLY A 117 2.64 0.43 8.82
N THR A 118 1.95 0.25 9.95
CA THR A 118 2.56 0.40 11.28
C THR A 118 3.66 -0.64 11.51
N LYS A 119 3.37 -1.92 11.24
CA LYS A 119 4.35 -3.02 11.37
C LYS A 119 5.61 -2.72 10.56
N LEU A 120 5.45 -2.31 9.30
CA LEU A 120 6.57 -2.03 8.42
C LEU A 120 7.40 -0.82 8.90
N GLN A 121 6.76 0.25 9.37
CA GLN A 121 7.46 1.41 9.92
C GLN A 121 8.29 1.06 11.16
N GLU A 122 7.76 0.21 12.04
CA GLU A 122 8.45 -0.25 13.24
C GLU A 122 9.66 -1.13 12.89
N LEU A 123 9.47 -2.14 12.03
CA LEU A 123 10.55 -3.02 11.57
C LEU A 123 11.67 -2.22 10.90
N ALA A 124 11.32 -1.36 9.95
CA ALA A 124 12.31 -0.53 9.25
C ALA A 124 13.02 0.43 10.20
N SER A 125 12.29 1.07 11.12
CA SER A 125 12.89 1.98 12.11
C SER A 125 13.83 1.28 13.07
N TRP A 126 13.51 0.06 13.50
CA TRP A 126 14.38 -0.74 14.36
C TRP A 126 15.70 -1.07 13.66
N ILE A 127 15.64 -1.51 12.40
CA ILE A 127 16.84 -1.86 11.62
C ILE A 127 17.73 -0.62 11.45
N LEU A 128 17.15 0.48 10.97
CA LEU A 128 17.91 1.70 10.65
C LEU A 128 18.53 2.33 11.90
N LYS A 129 17.83 2.32 13.04
CA LYS A 129 18.38 2.84 14.31
C LYS A 129 19.57 2.02 14.83
N LYS A 130 19.68 0.75 14.44
CA LYS A 130 20.72 -0.17 14.93
C LYS A 130 21.88 -0.36 13.96
N GLU A 131 21.96 0.41 12.88
CA GLU A 131 22.96 0.25 11.81
C GLU A 131 24.38 -0.03 12.32
N LYS A 132 24.91 0.78 13.24
CA LYS A 132 26.27 0.58 13.79
C LYS A 132 26.45 -0.78 14.45
N THR A 133 25.48 -1.20 15.27
CA THR A 133 25.50 -2.50 15.94
C THR A 133 25.36 -3.64 14.93
N LEU A 134 24.53 -3.48 13.89
CA LEU A 134 24.37 -4.48 12.84
C LEU A 134 25.66 -4.68 12.03
N ILE A 135 26.38 -3.59 11.71
CA ILE A 135 27.68 -3.65 11.02
C ILE A 135 28.70 -4.43 11.85
N GLN A 136 28.72 -4.18 13.16
CA GLN A 136 29.60 -4.91 14.08
C GLN A 136 29.25 -6.41 14.11
N GLN A 137 27.98 -6.76 14.29
CA GLN A 137 27.53 -8.16 14.32
C GLN A 137 27.88 -8.92 13.04
N VAL A 138 27.64 -8.31 11.87
CA VAL A 138 27.98 -8.91 10.57
C VAL A 138 29.49 -9.04 10.38
N THR A 139 30.26 -8.08 10.89
CA THR A 139 31.73 -8.11 10.85
C THR A 139 32.29 -9.25 11.71
N GLU A 140 31.76 -9.43 12.91
CA GLU A 140 32.21 -10.45 13.87
C GLU A 140 31.80 -11.87 13.45
N ALA A 141 30.65 -12.02 12.80
CA ALA A 141 30.16 -13.30 12.29
C ALA A 141 30.91 -13.78 11.03
N ALA A 142 31.65 -12.91 10.35
CA ALA A 142 32.29 -13.24 9.09
C ALA A 142 33.54 -14.13 9.31
N PRO A 143 33.62 -15.31 8.66
CA PRO A 143 34.72 -16.26 8.85
C PRO A 143 36.05 -15.81 8.22
N THR A 144 36.00 -14.93 7.22
CA THR A 144 37.20 -14.45 6.52
C THR A 144 37.09 -12.96 6.20
N HIS A 145 38.23 -12.32 5.91
CA HIS A 145 38.26 -10.92 5.51
C HIS A 145 37.49 -10.66 4.20
N GLN A 146 37.57 -11.56 3.23
CA GLN A 146 36.81 -11.45 1.98
C GLN A 146 35.31 -11.56 2.24
N GLU A 147 34.90 -12.50 3.09
CA GLU A 147 33.49 -12.69 3.42
C GLU A 147 32.94 -11.51 4.22
N LYS A 148 33.74 -10.94 5.12
CA LYS A 148 33.42 -9.69 5.82
C LYS A 148 33.07 -8.57 4.84
N GLN A 149 33.89 -8.34 3.81
CA GLN A 149 33.64 -7.30 2.82
C GLN A 149 32.32 -7.57 2.07
N ARG A 150 32.07 -8.82 1.66
CA ARG A 150 30.84 -9.21 0.96
C ARG A 150 29.59 -9.00 1.82
N LEU A 151 29.61 -9.48 3.07
CA LEU A 151 28.46 -9.42 3.97
C LEU A 151 28.16 -7.99 4.43
N VAL A 152 29.19 -7.18 4.70
CA VAL A 152 29.01 -5.75 5.01
C VAL A 152 28.46 -4.99 3.80
N GLY A 153 28.92 -5.29 2.58
CA GLY A 153 28.36 -4.73 1.36
C GLY A 153 26.87 -5.08 1.20
N ASN A 154 26.50 -6.34 1.43
CA ASN A 154 25.10 -6.77 1.44
C ASN A 154 24.26 -6.05 2.50
N LEU A 155 24.79 -5.88 3.71
CA LEU A 155 24.11 -5.14 4.78
C LEU A 155 23.84 -3.69 4.37
N GLN A 156 24.84 -3.00 3.81
CA GLN A 156 24.68 -1.62 3.35
C GLN A 156 23.62 -1.49 2.24
N GLU A 157 23.57 -2.44 1.32
CA GLU A 157 22.51 -2.50 0.32
C GLU A 157 21.14 -2.71 0.95
N ASN A 158 21.00 -3.66 1.86
CA ASN A 158 19.74 -3.89 2.56
C ASN A 158 19.29 -2.65 3.35
N LEU A 159 20.20 -1.95 4.02
CA LEU A 159 19.87 -0.72 4.77
C LEU A 159 19.32 0.37 3.85
N ARG A 160 19.91 0.56 2.66
CA ARG A 160 19.39 1.48 1.64
C ARG A 160 17.99 1.09 1.19
N GLU A 161 17.77 -0.20 0.92
CA GLU A 161 16.47 -0.75 0.53
C GLU A 161 15.41 -0.57 1.63
N VAL A 162 15.77 -0.81 2.89
CA VAL A 162 14.88 -0.60 4.05
C VAL A 162 14.54 0.88 4.23
N SER A 163 15.49 1.80 4.04
CA SER A 163 15.22 3.24 4.08
C SER A 163 14.23 3.65 2.98
N ARG A 164 14.47 3.20 1.74
CA ARG A 164 13.57 3.43 0.61
C ARG A 164 12.17 2.88 0.89
N ALA A 165 12.07 1.63 1.36
CA ALA A 165 10.81 0.99 1.69
C ALA A 165 10.04 1.76 2.76
N LYS A 166 10.75 2.29 3.77
CA LYS A 166 10.14 3.09 4.85
C LYS A 166 9.51 4.37 4.32
N GLU A 167 10.21 5.11 3.46
CA GLU A 167 9.71 6.35 2.87
C GLU A 167 8.51 6.11 1.96
N GLN A 168 8.60 5.11 1.07
CA GLN A 168 7.53 4.77 0.15
C GLN A 168 6.30 4.21 0.86
N SER A 169 6.49 3.36 1.88
CA SER A 169 5.42 2.82 2.70
C SER A 169 4.57 3.93 3.35
N LEU A 170 5.24 4.99 3.82
CA LEU A 170 4.54 6.14 4.39
C LEU A 170 3.70 6.87 3.35
N GLN A 171 4.24 7.07 2.14
CA GLN A 171 3.51 7.70 1.03
C GLN A 171 2.27 6.88 0.65
N TYR A 172 2.43 5.57 0.44
CA TYR A 172 1.31 4.68 0.10
C TYR A 172 0.21 4.71 1.15
N ARG A 173 0.60 4.70 2.43
CA ARG A 173 -0.33 4.79 3.54
C ARG A 173 -1.08 6.13 3.55
N VAL A 174 -0.39 7.26 3.37
CA VAL A 174 -1.03 8.58 3.33
C VAL A 174 -2.06 8.67 2.21
N GLU A 175 -1.77 8.11 1.04
CA GLU A 175 -2.70 8.11 -0.08
C GLU A 175 -3.91 7.20 0.16
N ALA A 176 -3.70 6.01 0.72
CA ALA A 176 -4.78 5.10 1.08
C ALA A 176 -5.67 5.69 2.20
N GLU A 177 -5.08 6.32 3.22
CA GLU A 177 -5.81 7.01 4.28
C GLU A 177 -6.65 8.17 3.74
N LYS A 178 -6.11 8.98 2.81
CA LYS A 178 -6.87 10.05 2.15
C LYS A 178 -8.11 9.52 1.44
N LEU A 179 -7.99 8.39 0.74
CA LEU A 179 -9.12 7.75 0.05
C LEU A 179 -10.17 7.23 1.05
N LEU A 180 -9.74 6.56 2.11
CA LEU A 180 -10.63 6.05 3.16
C LEU A 180 -11.37 7.19 3.88
N ASN A 181 -10.67 8.28 4.22
CA ASN A 181 -11.27 9.46 4.83
C ASN A 181 -12.26 10.16 3.89
N GLU A 182 -11.94 10.23 2.59
CA GLU A 182 -12.89 10.73 1.60
C GLU A 182 -14.16 9.87 1.53
N ALA A 183 -14.01 8.54 1.56
CA ALA A 183 -15.14 7.62 1.57
C ALA A 183 -16.01 7.74 2.83
N ASP A 184 -15.38 7.92 4.00
CA ASP A 184 -16.06 8.15 5.27
C ASP A 184 -16.96 9.40 5.21
N LEU A 185 -16.40 10.54 4.78
CA LEU A 185 -17.14 11.80 4.58
C LEU A 185 -18.32 11.65 3.61
N LEU A 186 -18.13 10.87 2.53
CA LEU A 186 -19.17 10.64 1.51
C LEU A 186 -20.27 9.69 1.96
N SER A 187 -20.00 8.84 2.95
CA SER A 187 -20.96 7.88 3.45
C SER A 187 -22.03 8.50 4.37
N GLY A 188 -21.81 9.74 4.81
CA GLY A 188 -22.74 10.46 5.69
C GLY A 188 -22.67 9.99 7.15
N VAL A 189 -21.61 9.29 7.55
CA VAL A 189 -21.30 9.05 8.97
C VAL A 189 -20.84 10.39 9.56
N THR A 190 -21.80 11.17 10.06
CA THR A 190 -21.49 12.26 11.00
C THR A 190 -21.20 11.62 12.36
N PRO A 191 -20.15 12.04 13.10
CA PRO A 191 -19.89 11.56 14.46
C PRO A 191 -21.11 11.73 15.39
#